data_AF-A0A1G2RDT6-F1
#
_entry.id   AF-A0A1G2RDT6-F1
#
_cell.length_a   1.000
_cell.length_b   1.000
_cell.length_c   1.000
_cell.angle_alpha   90.00
_cell.angle_beta   90.00
_cell.angle_gamma   90.00
#
_symmetry.space_group_name_H-M   'P 1'
#
loop_
_entity.id
_entity.type
_entity.pdbx_description
1 polymer ?
#
loop_
_entity_poly.entity_id
_entity_poly.type
_entity_poly.pdbx_seq_one_letter_code
_entity_poly.pdbx_strand_id
1 'polypeptide(L)'
;MSDTQRFILLFVLVVVFGVAGSVLATSKDDIVFPVAELGNCQDEAECSAYCDDPANIDACLAFAEQHNLMPAEEIEKAKRFQSIGAQGPGGCTTERECEAYCENVNNIEECLAFAEQHGFMEEEELQEAQRVAAALRAGAQLPGGCTSKDACEAYCEDPGNMRECIAFAEAAGFIPPEELKEAKQVLKAIEAGVPPPNCRGKAQCDVYCQEPSHMEECVNFGIAAGLIPPEEAEQVRRILPLMKAGKMPGECQKGKEACEAYCSQDENIEECTTFFVEAGFMTAEEAEMFRKTGGKGPGDCRSKEECEAFCNSPQNQEVCFEFAKEHGLIPEEELRNIEEGTRQFRQGVEQAPPEIAQCLKETVGEEVLQKIQSGTLMPSRELGEHMRECFEEFMQKQQQMMEQRMQECLAMPCEQAFACLENMPTGGGPGEGPGKGEGPGEGEGPGGPSGFEQAIQAKIESCVQEFQPQESQGFPGEFGSPEEFHEGALPPGFEGESPEDIERMFQEQEEQRIRQQFEQEFEQQFQQEFEGQFQEQQQQQEAPAGGSVIDAFLYLLLPLLPK
;
A
#
# COMPACT_ATOMS: atom_id res chain seq x y z
N MET A 1 -47.84 -73.94 34.01
CA MET A 1 -48.18 -72.86 33.06
C MET A 1 -46.89 -72.49 32.36
N SER A 2 -46.84 -72.66 31.04
CA SER A 2 -45.61 -72.55 30.24
C SER A 2 -45.13 -71.10 30.15
N ASP A 3 -43.83 -70.90 29.91
CA ASP A 3 -43.22 -69.57 29.71
C ASP A 3 -43.86 -68.76 28.57
N THR A 4 -44.54 -69.44 27.63
CA THR A 4 -45.37 -68.82 26.59
C THR A 4 -46.58 -68.07 27.17
N GLN A 5 -47.12 -68.52 28.30
CA GLN A 5 -48.29 -67.94 28.95
C GLN A 5 -47.92 -66.72 29.83
N ARG A 6 -46.65 -66.59 30.24
CA ARG A 6 -46.11 -65.40 30.92
C ARG A 6 -45.75 -64.28 29.95
N PHE A 7 -45.26 -64.62 28.75
CA PHE A 7 -45.01 -63.62 27.70
C PHE A 7 -46.30 -62.99 27.18
N ILE A 8 -47.38 -63.76 27.00
CA ILE A 8 -48.68 -63.22 26.56
C ILE A 8 -49.31 -62.30 27.63
N LEU A 9 -49.16 -62.62 28.92
CA LEU A 9 -49.67 -61.79 30.01
C LEU A 9 -48.88 -60.49 30.20
N LEU A 10 -47.56 -60.48 29.96
CA LEU A 10 -46.75 -59.26 29.97
C LEU A 10 -46.98 -58.39 28.72
N PHE A 11 -47.20 -58.99 27.55
CA PHE A 11 -47.50 -58.24 26.33
C PHE A 11 -48.89 -57.60 26.37
N VAL A 12 -49.88 -58.28 26.95
CA VAL A 12 -51.24 -57.71 27.13
C VAL A 12 -51.27 -56.62 28.22
N LEU A 13 -50.39 -56.66 29.23
CA LEU A 13 -50.30 -55.61 30.24
C LEU A 13 -49.56 -54.35 29.75
N VAL A 14 -48.60 -54.48 28.83
CA VAL A 14 -47.93 -53.33 28.19
C VAL A 14 -48.83 -52.65 27.15
N VAL A 15 -49.69 -53.40 26.46
CA VAL A 15 -50.64 -52.83 25.49
C VAL A 15 -51.84 -52.12 26.15
N VAL A 16 -52.17 -52.43 27.41
CA VAL A 16 -53.33 -51.82 28.11
C VAL A 16 -52.96 -50.63 29.00
N PHE A 17 -51.68 -50.39 29.31
CA PHE A 17 -51.26 -49.29 30.21
C PHE A 17 -50.13 -48.38 29.67
N GLY A 18 -49.84 -48.45 28.37
CA GLY A 18 -48.70 -47.77 27.75
C GLY A 18 -49.03 -46.74 26.65
N VAL A 19 -50.22 -46.12 26.66
CA VAL A 19 -50.48 -44.92 25.83
C VAL A 19 -50.60 -43.71 26.76
N ALA A 20 -49.48 -43.34 27.36
CA ALA A 20 -49.27 -42.00 27.86
C ALA A 20 -48.29 -41.34 26.88
N GLY A 21 -48.76 -40.30 26.19
CA GLY A 21 -47.92 -39.28 25.58
C GLY A 21 -47.17 -39.68 24.32
N SER A 22 -47.89 -39.70 23.19
CA SER A 22 -47.35 -39.14 21.95
C SER A 22 -48.39 -38.16 21.44
N VAL A 23 -48.31 -36.91 21.87
CA VAL A 23 -48.93 -35.79 21.15
C VAL A 23 -48.13 -35.69 19.85
N LEU A 24 -48.59 -36.43 18.84
CA LEU A 24 -48.22 -36.18 17.45
C LEU A 24 -48.97 -34.92 17.05
N ALA A 25 -48.26 -33.99 16.39
CA ALA A 25 -48.84 -32.79 15.81
C ALA A 25 -50.05 -33.20 14.94
N THR A 26 -51.23 -32.80 15.38
CA THR A 26 -52.50 -32.92 14.66
C THR A 26 -52.39 -32.04 13.41
N SER A 27 -52.30 -32.66 12.24
CA SER A 27 -52.40 -31.94 10.97
C SER A 27 -53.87 -31.85 10.55
N LYS A 28 -54.22 -31.00 9.58
CA LYS A 28 -55.57 -30.92 8.99
C LYS A 28 -56.11 -32.30 8.54
N ASP A 29 -55.21 -33.23 8.22
CA ASP A 29 -55.51 -34.59 7.77
C ASP A 29 -55.94 -35.54 8.91
N ASP A 30 -55.75 -35.14 10.19
CA ASP A 30 -56.06 -35.94 11.37
C ASP A 30 -57.42 -35.57 12.02
N ILE A 31 -58.14 -34.60 11.44
CA ILE A 31 -59.47 -34.19 11.91
C ILE A 31 -60.50 -35.26 11.49
N VAL A 32 -61.11 -35.93 12.47
CA VAL A 32 -62.15 -36.94 12.23
C VAL A 32 -63.52 -36.29 12.30
N PHE A 33 -64.27 -36.36 11.20
CA PHE A 33 -65.65 -35.88 11.15
C PHE A 33 -66.65 -36.98 11.59
N PRO A 34 -67.78 -36.60 12.22
CA PRO A 34 -68.14 -35.23 12.59
C PRO A 34 -67.39 -34.70 13.82
N VAL A 35 -67.09 -33.40 13.83
CA VAL A 35 -66.36 -32.74 14.94
C VAL A 35 -67.35 -32.35 16.04
N ALA A 36 -67.38 -33.14 17.12
CA ALA A 36 -68.36 -32.97 18.20
C ALA A 36 -68.21 -31.62 18.92
N GLU A 37 -66.98 -31.12 19.04
CA GLU A 37 -66.62 -29.85 19.69
C GLU A 37 -67.12 -28.62 18.91
N LEU A 38 -67.32 -28.75 17.59
CA LEU A 38 -67.75 -27.69 16.67
C LEU A 38 -69.18 -27.93 16.16
N GLY A 39 -70.08 -28.34 17.05
CA GLY A 39 -71.50 -28.50 16.72
C GLY A 39 -71.84 -29.74 15.89
N ASN A 40 -70.97 -30.75 15.82
CA ASN A 40 -71.11 -31.96 15.00
C ASN A 40 -71.14 -31.69 13.49
N CYS A 41 -70.38 -30.70 13.02
CA CYS A 41 -70.15 -30.47 11.59
C CYS A 41 -69.57 -31.72 10.91
N GLN A 42 -70.11 -32.08 9.74
CA GLN A 42 -69.83 -33.32 9.01
C GLN A 42 -68.63 -33.21 8.06
N ASP A 43 -68.23 -32.00 7.72
CA ASP A 43 -67.10 -31.71 6.85
C ASP A 43 -66.51 -30.31 7.15
N GLU A 44 -65.40 -29.98 6.47
CA GLU A 44 -64.69 -28.70 6.63
C GLU A 44 -65.60 -27.50 6.35
N ALA A 45 -66.47 -27.58 5.36
CA ALA A 45 -67.34 -26.46 4.99
C ALA A 45 -68.40 -26.21 6.07
N GLU A 46 -68.98 -27.26 6.64
CA GLU A 46 -69.89 -27.15 7.77
C GLU A 46 -69.19 -26.62 9.03
N CYS A 47 -67.94 -27.04 9.29
CA CYS A 47 -67.18 -26.53 10.44
C CYS A 47 -66.78 -25.06 10.24
N SER A 48 -66.40 -24.66 9.02
CA SER A 48 -66.14 -23.26 8.68
C SER A 48 -67.38 -22.41 8.91
N ALA A 49 -68.55 -22.85 8.41
CA ALA A 49 -69.81 -22.14 8.62
C ALA A 49 -70.21 -22.05 10.09
N TYR A 50 -69.90 -23.07 10.91
CA TYR A 50 -70.08 -23.01 12.36
C TYR A 50 -69.17 -21.94 13.00
N CYS A 51 -67.91 -21.86 12.55
CA CYS A 51 -66.91 -20.90 13.03
C CYS A 51 -67.06 -19.48 12.50
N ASP A 52 -67.78 -19.29 11.39
CA ASP A 52 -68.13 -17.97 10.86
C ASP A 52 -69.15 -17.23 11.75
N ASP A 53 -69.81 -17.91 12.68
CA ASP A 53 -70.66 -17.28 13.69
C ASP A 53 -69.79 -16.76 14.86
N PRO A 54 -69.78 -15.43 15.13
CA PRO A 54 -69.03 -14.86 16.25
C PRO A 54 -69.39 -15.45 17.62
N ALA A 55 -70.59 -16.04 17.77
CA ALA A 55 -70.99 -16.72 19.00
C ALA A 55 -70.23 -18.04 19.24
N ASN A 56 -69.64 -18.64 18.20
CA ASN A 56 -68.95 -19.92 18.24
C ASN A 56 -67.43 -19.81 18.18
N ILE A 57 -66.89 -18.60 17.98
CA ILE A 57 -65.46 -18.37 17.70
C ILE A 57 -64.55 -18.89 18.82
N ASP A 58 -64.95 -18.79 20.10
CA ASP A 58 -64.16 -19.34 21.22
C ASP A 58 -63.96 -20.85 21.12
N ALA A 59 -65.00 -21.59 20.73
CA ALA A 59 -64.92 -23.03 20.55
C ALA A 59 -64.02 -23.37 19.36
N CYS A 60 -64.09 -22.57 18.30
CA CYS A 60 -63.26 -22.71 17.10
C CYS A 60 -61.78 -22.40 17.36
N LEU A 61 -61.48 -21.33 18.10
CA LEU A 61 -60.10 -20.97 18.47
C LEU A 61 -59.50 -22.01 19.43
N ALA A 62 -60.29 -22.50 20.40
CA ALA A 62 -59.84 -23.58 21.29
C ALA A 62 -59.56 -24.88 20.52
N PHE A 63 -60.42 -25.21 19.55
CA PHE A 63 -60.22 -26.36 18.67
C PHE A 63 -58.97 -26.17 17.79
N ALA A 64 -58.79 -25.01 17.18
CA ALA A 64 -57.62 -24.68 16.37
C ALA A 64 -56.32 -24.72 17.19
N GLU A 65 -56.34 -24.24 18.44
CA GLU A 65 -55.20 -24.30 19.37
C GLU A 65 -54.87 -25.76 19.74
N GLN A 66 -55.88 -26.55 20.12
CA GLN A 66 -55.71 -27.95 20.48
C GLN A 66 -55.19 -28.80 19.31
N HIS A 67 -55.63 -28.47 18.10
CA HIS A 67 -55.30 -29.20 16.88
C HIS A 67 -54.16 -28.54 16.08
N ASN A 68 -53.49 -27.52 16.62
CA ASN A 68 -52.41 -26.79 15.94
C ASN A 68 -52.77 -26.35 14.51
N LEU A 69 -54.04 -25.99 14.28
CA LEU A 69 -54.54 -25.58 12.97
C LEU A 69 -54.13 -24.14 12.62
N MET A 70 -53.68 -23.38 13.62
CA MET A 70 -53.15 -22.03 13.47
C MET A 70 -51.94 -21.84 14.41
N PRO A 71 -50.96 -21.00 14.05
CA PRO A 71 -49.91 -20.55 14.95
C PRO A 71 -50.50 -19.92 16.22
N ALA A 72 -49.83 -20.10 17.36
CA ALA A 72 -50.25 -19.53 18.64
C ALA A 72 -50.43 -18.00 18.58
N GLU A 73 -49.61 -17.32 17.78
CA GLU A 73 -49.70 -15.87 17.57
C GLU A 73 -51.01 -15.46 16.87
N GLU A 74 -51.42 -16.20 15.83
CA GLU A 74 -52.69 -15.95 15.12
C GLU A 74 -53.90 -16.21 16.03
N ILE A 75 -53.84 -17.24 16.87
CA ILE A 75 -54.88 -17.52 17.88
C ILE A 75 -55.00 -16.36 18.88
N GLU A 76 -53.89 -15.80 19.36
CA GLU A 76 -53.90 -14.64 20.26
C GLU A 76 -54.44 -13.38 19.58
N LYS A 77 -54.09 -13.13 18.31
CA LYS A 77 -54.68 -12.03 17.52
C LYS A 77 -56.20 -12.22 17.36
N ALA A 78 -56.66 -13.43 17.03
CA ALA A 78 -58.09 -13.73 16.90
C ALA A 78 -58.87 -13.58 18.23
N LYS A 79 -58.33 -14.08 19.35
CA LYS A 79 -58.88 -13.88 20.70
C LYS A 79 -58.97 -12.38 21.02
N ARG A 80 -57.95 -11.60 20.66
CA ARG A 80 -57.94 -10.16 20.86
C ARG A 80 -59.02 -9.47 20.03
N PHE A 81 -59.21 -9.85 18.78
CA PHE A 81 -60.25 -9.29 17.90
C PHE A 81 -61.66 -9.55 18.45
N GLN A 82 -61.90 -10.75 18.97
CA GLN A 82 -63.15 -11.05 19.66
C GLN A 82 -63.33 -10.20 20.93
N SER A 83 -62.27 -10.02 21.74
CA SER A 83 -62.34 -9.28 23.00
C SER A 83 -62.74 -7.81 22.86
N ILE A 84 -62.53 -7.24 21.67
CA ILE A 84 -62.91 -5.86 21.32
C ILE A 84 -64.26 -5.78 20.60
N GLY A 85 -65.01 -6.88 20.55
CA GLY A 85 -66.37 -6.92 20.00
C GLY A 85 -66.48 -7.47 18.58
N ALA A 86 -65.43 -8.13 18.05
CA ALA A 86 -65.39 -8.69 16.70
C ALA A 86 -65.76 -7.68 15.59
N GLN A 87 -65.40 -6.41 15.81
CA GLN A 87 -65.65 -5.33 14.90
C GLN A 87 -64.35 -4.54 14.70
N GLY A 88 -63.90 -4.47 13.46
CA GLY A 88 -62.71 -3.74 13.05
C GLY A 88 -63.04 -2.40 12.36
N PRO A 89 -62.03 -1.76 11.75
CA PRO A 89 -62.18 -0.50 11.04
C PRO A 89 -63.22 -0.61 9.91
N GLY A 90 -63.97 0.47 9.66
CA GLY A 90 -65.08 0.45 8.70
C GLY A 90 -66.28 -0.41 9.10
N GLY A 91 -66.26 -0.99 10.32
CA GLY A 91 -67.28 -1.91 10.79
C GLY A 91 -67.14 -3.33 10.24
N CYS A 92 -65.98 -3.69 9.68
CA CYS A 92 -65.68 -5.05 9.22
C CYS A 92 -65.82 -6.06 10.37
N THR A 93 -66.27 -7.27 10.07
CA THR A 93 -66.51 -8.32 11.08
C THR A 93 -65.73 -9.60 10.83
N THR A 94 -65.09 -9.70 9.67
CA THR A 94 -64.24 -10.82 9.29
C THR A 94 -62.88 -10.31 8.83
N GLU A 95 -61.84 -11.15 8.95
CA GLU A 95 -60.48 -10.82 8.51
C GLU A 95 -60.46 -10.30 7.08
N ARG A 96 -61.08 -11.02 6.14
CA ARG A 96 -61.17 -10.65 4.72
C ARG A 96 -61.85 -9.30 4.49
N GLU A 97 -62.89 -8.97 5.27
CA GLU A 97 -63.55 -7.65 5.18
C GLU A 97 -62.64 -6.54 5.71
N CYS A 98 -61.94 -6.80 6.82
CA CYS A 98 -61.02 -5.83 7.42
C CYS A 98 -59.79 -5.60 6.54
N GLU A 99 -59.24 -6.66 5.96
CA GLU A 99 -58.17 -6.62 4.97
C GLU A 99 -58.60 -5.80 3.76
N ALA A 100 -59.72 -6.14 3.11
CA ALA A 100 -60.21 -5.37 1.96
C ALA A 100 -60.51 -3.90 2.30
N TYR A 101 -60.95 -3.60 3.52
CA TYR A 101 -61.15 -2.23 3.98
C TYR A 101 -59.81 -1.50 4.17
N CYS A 102 -58.83 -2.13 4.81
CA CYS A 102 -57.53 -1.54 5.14
C CYS A 102 -56.52 -1.53 4.00
N GLU A 103 -56.69 -2.39 2.99
CA GLU A 103 -55.95 -2.34 1.74
C GLU A 103 -56.22 -1.05 0.97
N ASN A 104 -57.38 -0.42 1.17
CA ASN A 104 -57.68 0.86 0.57
C ASN A 104 -56.93 1.97 1.31
N VAL A 105 -55.98 2.59 0.62
CA VAL A 105 -55.18 3.71 1.15
C VAL A 105 -56.02 4.84 1.77
N ASN A 106 -57.25 5.07 1.30
CA ASN A 106 -58.11 6.11 1.84
C ASN A 106 -58.55 5.84 3.29
N ASN A 107 -58.44 4.59 3.74
CA ASN A 107 -58.80 4.14 5.07
C ASN A 107 -57.57 3.95 5.99
N ILE A 108 -56.35 4.25 5.51
CA ILE A 108 -55.10 3.94 6.20
C ILE A 108 -55.02 4.56 7.61
N GLU A 109 -55.51 5.78 7.81
CA GLU A 109 -55.45 6.44 9.13
C GLU A 109 -56.35 5.74 10.17
N GLU A 110 -57.54 5.28 9.76
CA GLU A 110 -58.45 4.55 10.64
C GLU A 110 -57.87 3.17 10.98
N CYS A 111 -57.34 2.47 9.97
CA CYS A 111 -56.72 1.17 10.16
C CYS A 111 -55.47 1.22 11.03
N LEU A 112 -54.62 2.25 10.87
CA LEU A 112 -53.46 2.43 11.73
C LEU A 112 -53.83 2.78 13.17
N ALA A 113 -54.83 3.65 13.36
CA ALA A 113 -55.33 3.96 14.70
C ALA A 113 -55.89 2.71 15.40
N PHE A 114 -56.62 1.88 14.66
CA PHE A 114 -57.12 0.59 15.17
C PHE A 114 -55.97 -0.37 15.51
N ALA A 115 -55.00 -0.51 14.61
CA ALA A 115 -53.86 -1.39 14.79
C ALA A 115 -52.98 -0.97 15.98
N GLU A 116 -52.72 0.33 16.15
CA GLU A 116 -51.97 0.91 17.28
C GLU A 116 -52.74 0.73 18.60
N GLN A 117 -54.03 1.06 18.61
CA GLN A 117 -54.85 1.01 19.82
C GLN A 117 -55.02 -0.42 20.35
N HIS A 118 -55.11 -1.40 19.46
CA HIS A 118 -55.41 -2.79 19.80
C HIS A 118 -54.22 -3.73 19.58
N GLY A 119 -53.06 -3.24 19.13
CA GLY A 119 -51.85 -4.02 18.91
C GLY A 119 -52.01 -5.13 17.86
N PHE A 120 -52.66 -4.83 16.74
CA PHE A 120 -52.79 -5.76 15.59
C PHE A 120 -51.63 -5.67 14.59
N MET A 121 -50.63 -4.84 14.89
CA MET A 121 -49.45 -4.64 14.06
C MET A 121 -48.23 -4.54 14.96
N GLU A 122 -47.12 -5.13 14.54
CA GLU A 122 -45.87 -5.02 15.27
C GLU A 122 -45.34 -3.58 15.20
N GLU A 123 -44.59 -3.16 16.22
CA GLU A 123 -44.15 -1.75 16.35
C GLU A 123 -43.37 -1.24 15.12
N GLU A 124 -42.52 -2.09 14.53
CA GLU A 124 -41.75 -1.74 13.33
C GLU A 124 -42.65 -1.57 12.10
N GLU A 125 -43.57 -2.52 11.86
CA GLU A 125 -44.56 -2.45 10.79
C GLU A 125 -45.50 -1.23 10.95
N LEU A 126 -45.88 -0.90 12.19
CA LEU A 126 -46.69 0.26 12.52
C LEU A 126 -45.96 1.56 12.18
N GLN A 127 -44.68 1.66 12.51
CA GLN A 127 -43.87 2.83 12.18
C GLN A 127 -43.72 3.02 10.66
N GLU A 128 -43.52 1.94 9.90
CA GLU A 128 -43.47 2.00 8.45
C GLU A 128 -44.80 2.48 7.85
N ALA A 129 -45.91 1.91 8.29
CA ALA A 129 -47.23 2.30 7.79
C ALA A 129 -47.62 3.73 8.21
N GLN A 130 -47.21 4.18 9.41
CA GLN A 130 -47.36 5.58 9.84
C GLN A 130 -46.56 6.56 8.97
N ARG A 131 -45.35 6.18 8.53
CA ARG A 131 -44.55 7.00 7.59
C ARG A 131 -45.25 7.16 6.24
N VAL A 132 -45.83 6.08 5.71
CA VAL A 132 -46.65 6.11 4.49
C VAL A 132 -47.87 7.04 4.68
N ALA A 133 -48.62 6.90 5.77
CA ALA A 133 -49.76 7.77 6.05
C ALA A 133 -49.35 9.25 6.19
N ALA A 134 -48.21 9.53 6.85
CA ALA A 134 -47.68 10.89 6.97
C ALA A 134 -47.28 11.49 5.62
N ALA A 135 -46.68 10.70 4.73
CA ALA A 135 -46.31 11.13 3.38
C ALA A 135 -47.56 11.52 2.56
N LEU A 136 -48.60 10.68 2.60
CA LEU A 136 -49.87 10.94 1.92
C LEU A 136 -50.56 12.20 2.46
N ARG A 137 -50.54 12.39 3.78
CA ARG A 137 -51.05 13.61 4.43
C ARG A 137 -50.27 14.87 4.03
N ALA A 138 -48.96 14.73 3.80
CA ALA A 138 -48.11 15.79 3.28
C ALA A 138 -48.32 16.07 1.77
N GLY A 139 -49.19 15.29 1.11
CA GLY A 139 -49.54 15.46 -0.30
C GLY A 139 -48.70 14.61 -1.27
N ALA A 140 -47.93 13.64 -0.77
CA ALA A 140 -47.29 12.66 -1.63
C ALA A 140 -48.35 11.86 -2.40
N GLN A 141 -48.07 11.58 -3.67
CA GLN A 141 -48.96 10.75 -4.50
C GLN A 141 -48.41 9.33 -4.51
N LEU A 142 -49.32 8.35 -4.44
CA LEU A 142 -48.95 6.96 -4.65
C LEU A 142 -48.52 6.75 -6.10
N PRO A 143 -47.49 5.92 -6.34
CA PRO A 143 -46.95 5.72 -7.66
C PRO A 143 -48.01 5.11 -8.60
N GLY A 144 -48.17 5.67 -9.79
CA GLY A 144 -49.16 5.19 -10.77
C GLY A 144 -50.62 5.35 -10.35
N GLY A 145 -50.89 6.06 -9.24
CA GLY A 145 -52.22 6.14 -8.66
C GLY A 145 -52.75 4.82 -8.12
N CYS A 146 -51.87 3.88 -7.76
CA CYS A 146 -52.27 2.65 -7.08
C CYS A 146 -53.05 2.97 -5.79
N THR A 147 -53.97 2.09 -5.38
CA THR A 147 -54.81 2.30 -4.19
C THR A 147 -54.70 1.18 -3.17
N SER A 148 -53.92 0.14 -3.46
CA SER A 148 -53.62 -1.00 -2.59
C SER A 148 -52.15 -1.38 -2.70
N LYS A 149 -51.65 -2.09 -1.68
CA LYS A 149 -50.26 -2.56 -1.60
C LYS A 149 -49.86 -3.34 -2.86
N ASP A 150 -50.59 -4.40 -3.18
CA ASP A 150 -50.30 -5.25 -4.35
C ASP A 150 -50.29 -4.47 -5.67
N ALA A 151 -51.20 -3.51 -5.83
CA ALA A 151 -51.24 -2.67 -7.03
C ALA A 151 -50.02 -1.74 -7.11
N CYS A 152 -49.56 -1.20 -5.97
CA CYS A 152 -48.37 -0.37 -5.89
C CYS A 152 -47.11 -1.20 -6.14
N GLU A 153 -47.02 -2.40 -5.57
CA GLU A 153 -45.89 -3.31 -5.80
C GLU A 153 -45.81 -3.72 -7.27
N ALA A 154 -46.92 -4.18 -7.86
CA ALA A 154 -46.96 -4.53 -9.28
C ALA A 154 -46.61 -3.34 -10.20
N TYR A 155 -47.01 -2.13 -9.81
CA TYR A 155 -46.63 -0.92 -10.55
C TYR A 155 -45.12 -0.64 -10.43
N CYS A 156 -44.56 -0.73 -9.23
CA CYS A 156 -43.15 -0.47 -8.95
C CYS A 156 -42.19 -1.57 -9.41
N GLU A 157 -42.71 -2.77 -9.72
CA GLU A 157 -41.95 -3.86 -10.33
C GLU A 157 -41.53 -3.56 -11.78
N ASP A 158 -42.24 -2.67 -12.47
CA ASP A 158 -41.83 -2.23 -13.80
C ASP A 158 -40.61 -1.28 -13.69
N PRO A 159 -39.47 -1.61 -14.31
CA PRO A 159 -38.29 -0.73 -14.35
C PRO A 159 -38.59 0.68 -14.87
N GLY A 160 -39.61 0.83 -15.72
CA GLY A 160 -40.07 2.12 -16.23
C GLY A 160 -40.71 3.02 -15.17
N ASN A 161 -41.20 2.44 -14.08
CA ASN A 161 -41.90 3.15 -12.99
C ASN A 161 -41.01 3.38 -11.77
N MET A 162 -39.79 2.80 -11.73
CA MET A 162 -38.88 2.90 -10.59
C MET A 162 -38.61 4.32 -10.12
N ARG A 163 -38.53 5.28 -11.05
CA ARG A 163 -38.28 6.70 -10.71
C ARG A 163 -39.38 7.27 -9.82
N GLU A 164 -40.64 6.97 -10.13
CA GLU A 164 -41.79 7.44 -9.36
C GLU A 164 -41.84 6.75 -7.99
N CYS A 165 -41.56 5.44 -7.97
CA CYS A 165 -41.53 4.66 -6.74
C CYS A 165 -40.42 5.08 -5.77
N ILE A 166 -39.20 5.33 -6.27
CA ILE A 166 -38.08 5.83 -5.46
C ILE A 166 -38.38 7.25 -4.96
N ALA A 167 -39.02 8.10 -5.77
CA ALA A 167 -39.41 9.45 -5.34
C ALA A 167 -40.46 9.41 -4.23
N PHE A 168 -41.46 8.53 -4.34
CA PHE A 168 -42.43 8.30 -3.26
C PHE A 168 -41.72 7.77 -2.01
N ALA A 169 -40.79 6.84 -2.17
CA ALA A 169 -40.05 6.23 -1.09
C ALA A 169 -39.15 7.18 -0.31
N GLU A 170 -38.47 8.08 -1.04
CA GLU A 170 -37.72 9.20 -0.47
C GLU A 170 -38.64 10.15 0.29
N ALA A 171 -39.80 10.50 -0.29
CA ALA A 171 -40.77 11.38 0.36
C ALA A 171 -41.40 10.76 1.62
N ALA A 172 -41.62 9.45 1.61
CA ALA A 172 -42.16 8.70 2.75
C ALA A 172 -41.09 8.33 3.79
N GLY A 173 -39.79 8.44 3.46
CA GLY A 173 -38.72 8.16 4.41
C GLY A 173 -38.65 6.69 4.85
N PHE A 174 -39.05 5.76 3.98
CA PHE A 174 -38.88 4.32 4.23
C PHE A 174 -37.57 3.75 3.65
N ILE A 175 -36.85 4.50 2.81
CA ILE A 175 -35.52 4.09 2.31
C ILE A 175 -34.42 4.78 3.14
N PRO A 176 -33.49 4.03 3.76
CA PRO A 176 -32.30 4.59 4.40
C PRO A 176 -31.47 5.45 3.45
N PRO A 177 -30.77 6.51 3.91
CA PRO A 177 -30.03 7.42 3.03
C PRO A 177 -29.00 6.75 2.12
N GLU A 178 -28.32 5.70 2.59
CA GLU A 178 -27.36 4.94 1.79
C GLU A 178 -28.05 4.09 0.71
N GLU A 179 -29.14 3.40 1.05
CA GLU A 179 -29.94 2.66 0.06
C GLU A 179 -30.58 3.60 -0.96
N LEU A 180 -30.96 4.82 -0.57
CA LEU A 180 -31.48 5.84 -1.48
C LEU A 180 -30.42 6.32 -2.47
N LYS A 181 -29.16 6.42 -2.03
CA LYS A 181 -28.03 6.75 -2.90
C LYS A 181 -27.81 5.67 -3.95
N GLU A 182 -27.82 4.39 -3.55
CA GLU A 182 -27.73 3.26 -4.47
C GLU A 182 -28.94 3.19 -5.42
N ALA A 183 -30.14 3.44 -4.93
CA ALA A 183 -31.34 3.50 -5.76
C ALA A 183 -31.27 4.62 -6.83
N LYS A 184 -30.73 5.80 -6.47
CA LYS A 184 -30.48 6.90 -7.41
C LYS A 184 -29.40 6.56 -8.43
N GLN A 185 -28.37 5.81 -8.04
CA GLN A 185 -27.34 5.27 -8.93
C GLN A 185 -27.93 4.30 -9.95
N VAL A 186 -28.80 3.39 -9.51
CA VAL A 186 -29.55 2.49 -10.39
C VAL A 186 -30.43 3.27 -11.38
N LEU A 187 -31.16 4.28 -10.92
CA LEU A 187 -31.97 5.13 -11.81
C LEU A 187 -31.13 5.80 -12.91
N LYS A 188 -29.93 6.26 -12.58
CA LYS A 188 -29.01 6.85 -13.57
C LYS A 188 -28.61 5.84 -14.66
N ALA A 189 -28.40 4.57 -14.31
CA ALA A 189 -28.14 3.51 -15.29
C ALA A 189 -29.34 3.29 -16.22
N ILE A 190 -30.55 3.23 -15.66
CA ILE A 190 -31.80 3.03 -16.40
C ILE A 190 -32.05 4.20 -17.35
N GLU A 191 -31.88 5.44 -16.88
CA GLU A 191 -32.00 6.65 -17.69
C GLU A 191 -30.94 6.73 -18.80
N ALA A 192 -29.78 6.10 -18.60
CA ALA A 192 -28.75 5.93 -19.62
C ALA A 192 -29.05 4.78 -20.61
N GLY A 193 -30.19 4.11 -20.48
CA GLY A 193 -30.62 3.02 -21.36
C GLY A 193 -30.02 1.66 -21.03
N VAL A 194 -29.47 1.48 -19.82
CA VAL A 194 -28.96 0.20 -19.33
C VAL A 194 -29.99 -0.39 -18.37
N PRO A 195 -30.82 -1.36 -18.80
CA PRO A 195 -31.86 -1.92 -17.96
C PRO A 195 -31.25 -2.75 -16.82
N PRO A 196 -31.98 -2.90 -15.68
CA PRO A 196 -31.54 -3.80 -14.61
C PRO A 196 -31.56 -5.26 -15.07
N PRO A 197 -30.74 -6.13 -14.44
CA PRO A 197 -30.78 -7.57 -14.69
C PRO A 197 -32.15 -8.15 -14.31
N ASN A 198 -32.53 -9.27 -14.95
CA ASN A 198 -33.83 -9.90 -14.75
C ASN A 198 -33.88 -10.77 -13.48
N CYS A 199 -33.65 -10.15 -12.33
CA CYS A 199 -33.64 -10.77 -11.02
C CYS A 199 -34.30 -9.84 -10.00
N ARG A 200 -34.87 -10.40 -8.92
CA ARG A 200 -35.55 -9.62 -7.88
C ARG A 200 -34.97 -9.86 -6.50
N GLY A 201 -34.52 -8.78 -5.88
CA GLY A 201 -33.92 -8.81 -4.55
C GLY A 201 -32.55 -9.47 -4.55
N LYS A 202 -31.79 -9.22 -3.49
CA LYS A 202 -30.38 -9.60 -3.39
C LYS A 202 -30.13 -11.08 -3.65
N ALA A 203 -30.87 -11.97 -2.97
CA ALA A 203 -30.63 -13.41 -3.07
C ALA A 203 -30.85 -13.97 -4.50
N GLN A 204 -31.88 -13.51 -5.21
CA GLN A 204 -32.12 -13.98 -6.58
C GLN A 204 -31.09 -13.37 -7.54
N CYS A 205 -30.74 -12.10 -7.34
CA CYS A 205 -29.71 -11.44 -8.16
C CYS A 205 -28.33 -12.04 -7.96
N ASP A 206 -27.97 -12.47 -6.75
CA ASP A 206 -26.71 -13.14 -6.48
C ASP A 206 -26.60 -14.46 -7.25
N VAL A 207 -27.66 -15.27 -7.25
CA VAL A 207 -27.71 -16.51 -8.04
C VAL A 207 -27.66 -16.20 -9.53
N TYR A 208 -28.49 -15.25 -9.99
CA TYR A 208 -28.56 -14.85 -11.39
C TYR A 208 -27.22 -14.36 -11.92
N CYS A 209 -26.57 -13.42 -11.23
CA CYS A 209 -25.31 -12.82 -11.67
C CYS A 209 -24.10 -13.76 -11.52
N GLN A 210 -24.20 -14.83 -10.74
CA GLN A 210 -23.19 -15.89 -10.68
C GLN A 210 -23.23 -16.82 -11.90
N GLU A 211 -24.35 -16.86 -12.63
CA GLU A 211 -24.42 -17.65 -13.86
C GLU A 211 -23.53 -17.01 -14.96
N PRO A 212 -22.63 -17.77 -15.59
CA PRO A 212 -21.72 -17.23 -16.61
C PRO A 212 -22.41 -16.53 -17.79
N SER A 213 -23.64 -16.92 -18.11
CA SER A 213 -24.48 -16.29 -19.14
C SER A 213 -24.99 -14.90 -18.77
N HIS A 214 -25.11 -14.60 -17.48
CA HIS A 214 -25.73 -13.40 -16.93
C HIS A 214 -24.70 -12.46 -16.29
N MET A 215 -23.45 -12.91 -16.10
CA MET A 215 -22.45 -12.10 -15.42
C MET A 215 -22.09 -10.82 -16.18
N GLU A 216 -22.01 -10.86 -17.51
CA GLU A 216 -21.66 -9.67 -18.30
C GLU A 216 -22.73 -8.56 -18.19
N GLU A 217 -24.01 -8.90 -18.25
CA GLU A 217 -25.07 -7.90 -18.08
C GLU A 217 -25.08 -7.32 -16.67
N CYS A 218 -24.88 -8.15 -15.64
CA CYS A 218 -24.80 -7.68 -14.26
C CYS A 218 -23.61 -6.74 -14.03
N VAL A 219 -22.43 -7.08 -14.56
CA VAL A 219 -21.27 -6.20 -14.47
C VAL A 219 -21.49 -4.91 -15.23
N ASN A 220 -22.00 -4.97 -16.47
CA ASN A 220 -22.24 -3.78 -17.28
C ASN A 220 -23.26 -2.85 -16.61
N PHE A 221 -24.31 -3.41 -16.02
CA PHE A 221 -25.27 -2.66 -15.21
C PHE A 221 -24.61 -2.05 -13.97
N GLY A 222 -23.81 -2.81 -13.21
CA GLY A 222 -23.11 -2.32 -12.02
C GLY A 222 -22.15 -1.15 -12.33
N ILE A 223 -21.43 -1.22 -13.45
CA ILE A 223 -20.58 -0.13 -13.94
C ILE A 223 -21.43 1.09 -14.35
N ALA A 224 -22.52 0.86 -15.10
CA ALA A 224 -23.39 1.94 -15.56
C ALA A 224 -24.09 2.67 -14.40
N ALA A 225 -24.50 1.92 -13.38
CA ALA A 225 -25.10 2.45 -12.16
C ALA A 225 -24.06 3.16 -11.28
N GLY A 226 -22.76 2.87 -11.46
CA GLY A 226 -21.70 3.37 -10.59
C GLY A 226 -21.67 2.65 -9.24
N LEU A 227 -22.19 1.42 -9.19
CA LEU A 227 -22.04 0.49 -8.07
C LEU A 227 -20.65 -0.15 -8.06
N ILE A 228 -19.97 -0.16 -9.22
CA ILE A 228 -18.57 -0.56 -9.37
C ILE A 228 -17.73 0.70 -9.59
N PRO A 229 -16.77 1.03 -8.69
CA PRO A 229 -15.86 2.15 -8.87
C PRO A 229 -15.11 2.09 -10.21
N PRO A 230 -14.75 3.23 -10.82
CA PRO A 230 -14.05 3.26 -12.12
C PRO A 230 -12.76 2.44 -12.14
N GLU A 231 -11.99 2.44 -11.04
CA GLU A 231 -10.75 1.67 -10.92
C GLU A 231 -11.04 0.16 -10.94
N GLU A 232 -12.07 -0.28 -10.23
CA GLU A 232 -12.51 -1.68 -10.21
C GLU A 232 -13.13 -2.09 -11.56
N ALA A 233 -13.86 -1.19 -12.21
CA ALA A 233 -14.47 -1.44 -13.52
C ALA A 233 -13.43 -1.78 -14.59
N GLU A 234 -12.26 -1.13 -14.57
CA GLU A 234 -11.15 -1.44 -15.47
C GLU A 234 -10.57 -2.84 -15.21
N GLN A 235 -10.45 -3.26 -13.94
CA GLN A 235 -10.00 -4.61 -13.61
C GLN A 235 -11.00 -5.65 -14.08
N VAL A 236 -12.29 -5.42 -13.84
CA VAL A 236 -13.35 -6.34 -14.27
C VAL A 236 -13.39 -6.44 -15.80
N ARG A 237 -13.22 -5.33 -16.54
CA ARG A 237 -13.13 -5.34 -18.01
C ARG A 237 -11.99 -6.19 -18.55
N ARG A 238 -10.86 -6.27 -17.84
CA ARG A 238 -9.72 -7.13 -18.21
C ARG A 238 -10.01 -8.61 -17.95
N ILE A 239 -10.72 -8.92 -16.87
CA ILE A 239 -11.02 -10.29 -16.44
C ILE A 239 -12.19 -10.91 -17.24
N LEU A 240 -13.22 -10.13 -17.55
CA LEU A 240 -14.45 -10.59 -18.21
C LEU A 240 -14.21 -11.46 -19.47
N PRO A 241 -13.33 -11.08 -20.42
CA PRO A 241 -13.04 -11.91 -21.58
C PRO A 241 -12.40 -13.26 -21.23
N LEU A 242 -11.51 -13.29 -20.24
CA LEU A 242 -10.83 -14.51 -19.79
C LEU A 242 -11.81 -15.47 -19.10
N MET A 243 -12.72 -14.90 -18.31
CA MET A 243 -13.78 -15.66 -17.66
C MET A 243 -14.75 -16.28 -18.68
N LYS A 244 -15.16 -15.52 -19.70
CA LYS A 244 -15.96 -16.06 -20.82
C LYS A 244 -15.24 -17.16 -21.60
N ALA A 245 -13.93 -17.05 -21.72
CA ALA A 245 -13.09 -18.05 -22.37
C ALA A 245 -12.81 -19.28 -21.47
N GLY A 246 -13.31 -19.31 -20.23
CA GLY A 246 -13.05 -20.38 -19.28
C GLY A 246 -11.58 -20.46 -18.83
N LYS A 247 -10.87 -19.32 -18.87
CA LYS A 247 -9.44 -19.19 -18.53
C LYS A 247 -9.19 -18.70 -17.11
N MET A 248 -10.18 -18.77 -16.22
CA MET A 248 -10.00 -18.42 -14.81
C MET A 248 -9.22 -19.53 -14.10
N PRO A 249 -8.16 -19.20 -13.33
CA PRO A 249 -7.38 -20.21 -12.61
C PRO A 249 -8.21 -20.94 -11.57
N GLY A 250 -8.14 -22.28 -11.55
CA GLY A 250 -8.75 -23.16 -10.54
C GLY A 250 -10.07 -22.67 -9.92
N GLU A 251 -10.00 -22.26 -8.64
CA GLU A 251 -11.16 -21.81 -7.85
C GLU A 251 -11.46 -20.30 -7.93
N CYS A 252 -10.75 -19.54 -8.77
CA CYS A 252 -10.91 -18.08 -8.85
C CYS A 252 -12.31 -17.62 -9.28
N GLN A 253 -13.08 -18.50 -9.93
CA GLN A 253 -14.49 -18.27 -10.23
C GLN A 253 -15.41 -18.25 -9.00
N LYS A 254 -14.95 -18.75 -7.85
CA LYS A 254 -15.70 -18.77 -6.58
C LYS A 254 -15.48 -17.50 -5.74
N GLY A 255 -14.81 -16.49 -6.31
CA GLY A 255 -14.54 -15.21 -5.65
C GLY A 255 -13.08 -15.04 -5.22
N LYS A 256 -12.79 -13.84 -4.69
CA LYS A 256 -11.43 -13.37 -4.40
C LYS A 256 -10.69 -14.25 -3.38
N GLU A 257 -11.31 -14.59 -2.25
CA GLU A 257 -10.65 -15.38 -1.20
C GLU A 257 -10.26 -16.78 -1.69
N ALA A 258 -11.16 -17.45 -2.44
CA ALA A 258 -10.86 -18.75 -3.03
C ALA A 258 -9.74 -18.64 -4.09
N CYS A 259 -9.72 -17.55 -4.87
CA CYS A 259 -8.66 -17.28 -5.83
C CYS A 259 -7.30 -17.09 -5.15
N GLU A 260 -7.25 -16.28 -4.09
CA GLU A 260 -6.02 -16.02 -3.33
C GLU A 260 -5.49 -17.30 -2.68
N ALA A 261 -6.36 -18.10 -2.06
CA ALA A 261 -5.98 -19.39 -1.49
C ALA A 261 -5.47 -20.38 -2.54
N TYR A 262 -6.04 -20.36 -3.75
CA TYR A 262 -5.60 -21.19 -4.87
C TYR A 262 -4.24 -20.73 -5.41
N CYS A 263 -4.09 -19.45 -5.75
CA CYS A 263 -2.87 -18.88 -6.31
C CYS A 263 -1.71 -18.73 -5.31
N SER A 264 -1.98 -18.88 -4.01
CA SER A 264 -0.97 -18.90 -2.95
C SER A 264 -0.24 -20.24 -2.81
N GLN A 265 -0.68 -21.28 -3.52
CA GLN A 265 -0.06 -22.60 -3.54
C GLN A 265 1.00 -22.66 -4.64
N ASP A 266 2.17 -23.19 -4.30
CA ASP A 266 3.33 -23.18 -5.19
C ASP A 266 3.07 -23.96 -6.49
N GLU A 267 2.23 -24.99 -6.43
CA GLU A 267 1.84 -25.81 -7.58
C GLU A 267 0.97 -25.05 -8.60
N ASN A 268 0.30 -23.97 -8.18
CA ASN A 268 -0.65 -23.21 -9.01
C ASN A 268 -0.04 -21.90 -9.55
N ILE A 269 1.22 -21.61 -9.24
CA ILE A 269 1.89 -20.36 -9.59
C ILE A 269 1.92 -20.13 -11.09
N GLU A 270 2.24 -21.13 -11.91
CA GLU A 270 2.34 -20.95 -13.37
C GLU A 270 0.99 -20.64 -14.01
N GLU A 271 -0.09 -21.30 -13.54
CA GLU A 271 -1.45 -21.07 -14.03
C GLU A 271 -1.91 -19.66 -13.68
N CYS A 272 -1.74 -19.24 -12.42
CA CYS A 272 -2.10 -17.90 -11.96
C CYS A 272 -1.25 -16.82 -12.65
N THR A 273 0.07 -17.03 -12.79
CA THR A 273 0.96 -16.11 -13.51
C THR A 273 0.52 -15.92 -14.95
N THR A 274 0.21 -17.01 -15.65
CA THR A 274 -0.28 -16.96 -17.04
C THR A 274 -1.57 -16.14 -17.12
N PHE A 275 -2.50 -16.35 -16.19
CA PHE A 275 -3.72 -15.55 -16.12
C PHE A 275 -3.45 -14.06 -15.86
N PHE A 276 -2.60 -13.71 -14.90
CA PHE A 276 -2.31 -12.29 -14.59
C PHE A 276 -1.62 -11.58 -15.76
N VAL A 277 -0.77 -12.28 -16.51
CA VAL A 277 -0.18 -11.75 -17.75
C VAL A 277 -1.22 -11.58 -18.85
N GLU A 278 -2.05 -12.59 -19.12
CA GLU A 278 -3.11 -12.50 -20.13
C GLU A 278 -4.15 -11.42 -19.78
N ALA A 279 -4.43 -11.22 -18.49
CA ALA A 279 -5.30 -10.17 -17.98
C ALA A 279 -4.65 -8.79 -18.00
N GLY A 280 -3.34 -8.70 -18.25
CA GLY A 280 -2.59 -7.44 -18.23
C GLY A 280 -2.44 -6.83 -16.82
N PHE A 281 -2.49 -7.66 -15.77
CA PHE A 281 -2.16 -7.26 -14.40
C PHE A 281 -0.69 -7.47 -14.05
N MET A 282 0.06 -8.13 -14.93
CA MET A 282 1.47 -8.45 -14.74
C MET A 282 2.20 -8.35 -16.07
N THR A 283 3.39 -7.73 -16.09
CA THR A 283 4.25 -7.73 -17.29
C THR A 283 4.97 -9.06 -17.47
N ALA A 284 5.63 -9.26 -18.62
CA ALA A 284 6.42 -10.48 -18.85
C ALA A 284 7.61 -10.57 -17.89
N GLU A 285 8.23 -9.44 -17.57
CA GLU A 285 9.34 -9.33 -16.64
C GLU A 285 8.88 -9.62 -15.20
N GLU A 286 7.76 -9.04 -14.77
CA GLU A 286 7.15 -9.31 -13.47
C GLU A 286 6.75 -10.79 -13.33
N ALA A 287 6.28 -11.40 -14.42
CA ALA A 287 5.95 -12.82 -14.46
C ALA A 287 7.18 -13.73 -14.38
N GLU A 288 8.30 -13.37 -15.01
CA GLU A 288 9.56 -14.10 -14.86
C GLU A 288 10.05 -14.06 -13.41
N MET A 289 9.96 -12.88 -12.80
CA MET A 289 10.27 -12.65 -11.39
C MET A 289 9.37 -13.48 -10.45
N PHE A 290 8.07 -13.48 -10.69
CA PHE A 290 7.10 -14.24 -9.91
C PHE A 290 7.36 -15.76 -10.03
N ARG A 291 7.72 -16.25 -11.22
CA ARG A 291 8.12 -17.65 -11.44
C ARG A 291 9.40 -18.03 -10.70
N LYS A 292 10.40 -17.15 -10.70
CA LYS A 292 11.69 -17.41 -10.03
C LYS A 292 11.52 -17.49 -8.51
N THR A 293 10.73 -16.59 -7.95
CA THR A 293 10.56 -16.39 -6.50
C THR A 293 9.39 -17.19 -5.92
N GLY A 294 8.56 -17.77 -6.78
CA GLY A 294 7.33 -18.42 -6.36
C GLY A 294 6.32 -17.45 -5.73
N GLY A 295 6.38 -16.16 -6.07
CA GLY A 295 5.52 -15.13 -5.48
C GLY A 295 5.78 -14.86 -4.00
N LYS A 296 6.91 -15.33 -3.44
CA LYS A 296 7.34 -15.11 -2.07
C LYS A 296 8.67 -14.38 -2.06
N GLY A 297 8.81 -13.40 -1.17
CA GLY A 297 10.09 -12.75 -0.93
C GLY A 297 10.88 -13.40 0.21
N PRO A 298 12.01 -12.80 0.61
CA PRO A 298 12.83 -13.31 1.71
C PRO A 298 12.03 -13.39 3.01
N GLY A 299 12.17 -14.50 3.74
CA GLY A 299 11.39 -14.74 4.96
C GLY A 299 9.90 -15.03 4.73
N ASP A 300 9.54 -15.51 3.54
CA ASP A 300 8.15 -15.82 3.11
C ASP A 300 7.20 -14.61 3.05
N CYS A 301 7.74 -13.40 2.98
CA CYS A 301 6.94 -12.18 2.83
C CYS A 301 6.16 -12.20 1.49
N ARG A 302 4.92 -11.69 1.49
CA ARG A 302 4.00 -11.77 0.34
C ARG A 302 3.61 -10.41 -0.24
N SER A 303 3.96 -9.33 0.42
CA SER A 303 3.72 -7.95 -0.05
C SER A 303 5.00 -7.14 -0.02
N LYS A 304 5.02 -6.07 -0.81
CA LYS A 304 6.16 -5.15 -0.85
C LYS A 304 6.46 -4.59 0.54
N GLU A 305 5.44 -4.15 1.26
CA GLU A 305 5.58 -3.57 2.60
C GLU A 305 6.11 -4.59 3.61
N GLU A 306 5.63 -5.84 3.55
CA GLU A 306 6.12 -6.92 4.41
C GLU A 306 7.58 -7.28 4.10
N CYS A 307 7.93 -7.37 2.82
CA CYS A 307 9.30 -7.66 2.39
C CYS A 307 10.27 -6.53 2.74
N GLU A 308 9.86 -5.27 2.57
CA GLU A 308 10.63 -4.11 2.98
C GLU A 308 10.83 -4.09 4.50
N ALA A 309 9.78 -4.31 5.29
CA ALA A 309 9.89 -4.39 6.74
C ALA A 309 10.82 -5.54 7.19
N PHE A 310 10.72 -6.70 6.53
CA PHE A 310 11.60 -7.84 6.78
C PHE A 310 13.05 -7.50 6.47
N CYS A 311 13.35 -6.96 5.27
CA CYS A 311 14.72 -6.67 4.83
C CYS A 311 15.36 -5.43 5.46
N ASN A 312 14.56 -4.47 5.93
CA ASN A 312 15.07 -3.32 6.68
C ASN A 312 15.57 -3.69 8.07
N SER A 313 15.25 -4.89 8.56
CA SER A 313 15.82 -5.42 9.80
C SER A 313 17.29 -5.82 9.59
N PRO A 314 18.25 -5.31 10.39
CA PRO A 314 19.66 -5.68 10.29
C PRO A 314 19.91 -7.19 10.41
N GLN A 315 19.05 -7.91 11.14
CA GLN A 315 19.20 -9.35 11.33
C GLN A 315 18.81 -10.17 10.09
N ASN A 316 18.08 -9.57 9.14
CA ASN A 316 17.54 -10.24 7.96
C ASN A 316 18.27 -9.84 6.67
N GLN A 317 19.22 -8.89 6.73
CA GLN A 317 19.92 -8.38 5.55
C GLN A 317 20.65 -9.49 4.78
N GLU A 318 21.26 -10.44 5.50
CA GLU A 318 21.92 -11.59 4.87
C GLU A 318 20.92 -12.50 4.14
N VAL A 319 19.76 -12.77 4.75
CA VAL A 319 18.68 -13.56 4.13
C VAL A 319 18.18 -12.86 2.86
N CYS A 320 17.99 -11.54 2.91
CA CYS A 320 17.55 -10.77 1.74
C CYS A 320 18.60 -10.70 0.63
N PHE A 321 19.88 -10.56 0.98
CA PHE A 321 20.97 -10.55 0.02
C PHE A 321 21.13 -11.91 -0.66
N GLU A 322 21.12 -13.01 0.11
CA GLU A 322 21.19 -14.36 -0.44
C GLU A 322 19.99 -14.67 -1.32
N PHE A 323 18.78 -14.29 -0.91
CA PHE A 323 17.57 -14.40 -1.73
C PHE A 323 17.70 -13.64 -3.05
N ALA A 324 18.16 -12.38 -2.99
CA ALA A 324 18.34 -11.55 -4.16
C ALA A 324 19.40 -12.12 -5.11
N LYS A 325 20.48 -12.70 -4.58
CA LYS A 325 21.52 -13.39 -5.35
C LYS A 325 21.00 -14.68 -5.99
N GLU A 326 20.31 -15.53 -5.22
CA GLU A 326 19.76 -16.82 -5.66
C GLU A 326 18.78 -16.65 -6.82
N HIS A 327 17.90 -15.65 -6.72
CA HIS A 327 16.90 -15.39 -7.75
C HIS A 327 17.39 -14.45 -8.87
N GLY A 328 18.67 -14.04 -8.84
CA GLY A 328 19.27 -13.20 -9.87
C GLY A 328 18.69 -11.78 -9.94
N LEU A 329 18.31 -11.24 -8.78
CA LEU A 329 17.76 -9.88 -8.61
C LEU A 329 18.87 -8.82 -8.55
N ILE A 330 20.10 -9.26 -8.29
CA ILE A 330 21.30 -8.42 -8.32
C ILE A 330 22.04 -8.75 -9.62
N PRO A 331 22.27 -7.76 -10.51
CA PRO A 331 23.08 -7.94 -11.70
C PRO A 331 24.48 -8.48 -11.37
N GLU A 332 25.02 -9.33 -12.24
CA GLU A 332 26.34 -9.97 -12.04
C GLU A 332 27.48 -8.96 -11.83
N GLU A 333 27.43 -7.82 -12.52
CA GLU A 333 28.40 -6.73 -12.35
C GLU A 333 28.29 -6.09 -10.94
N GLU A 334 27.07 -5.88 -10.47
CA GLU A 334 26.82 -5.32 -9.14
C GLU A 334 27.24 -6.30 -8.04
N LEU A 335 27.02 -7.61 -8.23
CA LEU A 335 27.55 -8.64 -7.34
C LEU A 335 29.08 -8.58 -7.23
N ARG A 336 29.80 -8.44 -8.35
CA ARG A 336 31.26 -8.28 -8.35
C ARG A 336 31.72 -7.03 -7.61
N ASN A 337 31.03 -5.91 -7.82
CA ASN A 337 31.32 -4.65 -7.13
C ASN A 337 31.11 -4.80 -5.61
N ILE A 338 30.06 -5.49 -5.19
CA ILE A 338 29.78 -5.79 -3.78
C ILE A 338 30.88 -6.69 -3.18
N GLU A 339 31.31 -7.73 -3.90
CA GLU A 339 32.39 -8.62 -3.45
C GLU A 339 33.75 -7.91 -3.36
N GLU A 340 34.06 -7.02 -4.31
CA GLU A 340 35.26 -6.22 -4.30
C GLU A 340 35.23 -5.17 -3.18
N GLY A 341 34.12 -4.44 -3.03
CA GLY A 341 33.93 -3.49 -1.93
C GLY A 341 34.05 -4.17 -0.57
N THR A 342 33.53 -5.39 -0.42
CA THR A 342 33.67 -6.18 0.82
C THR A 342 35.13 -6.57 1.09
N ARG A 343 35.89 -6.92 0.05
CA ARG A 343 37.33 -7.20 0.19
C ARG A 343 38.11 -5.96 0.60
N GLN A 344 37.86 -4.82 -0.05
CA GLN A 344 38.48 -3.54 0.30
C GLN A 344 38.14 -3.14 1.73
N PHE A 345 36.89 -3.33 2.16
CA PHE A 345 36.45 -3.08 3.53
C PHE A 345 37.22 -3.92 4.54
N ARG A 346 37.33 -5.24 4.33
CA ARG A 346 38.08 -6.13 5.25
C ARG A 346 39.55 -5.71 5.36
N GLN A 347 40.19 -5.39 4.24
CA GLN A 347 41.56 -4.90 4.24
C GLN A 347 41.69 -3.57 5.00
N GLY A 348 40.73 -2.67 4.86
CA GLY A 348 40.69 -1.40 5.60
C GLY A 348 40.56 -1.61 7.11
N VAL A 349 39.75 -2.55 7.57
CA VAL A 349 39.62 -2.88 9.00
C VAL A 349 40.89 -3.55 9.54
N GLU A 350 41.54 -4.42 8.77
CA GLU A 350 42.82 -5.05 9.17
C GLU A 350 43.99 -4.06 9.28
N GLN A 351 43.99 -3.03 8.42
CA GLN A 351 45.02 -1.99 8.39
C GLN A 351 44.68 -0.78 9.26
N ALA A 352 43.53 -0.79 9.93
CA ALA A 352 43.08 0.34 10.74
C ALA A 352 44.06 0.63 11.89
N PRO A 353 44.38 1.91 12.17
CA PRO A 353 45.12 2.32 13.36
C PRO A 353 44.49 1.74 14.64
N PRO A 354 45.30 1.42 15.68
CA PRO A 354 44.80 0.81 16.90
C PRO A 354 43.64 1.57 17.55
N GLU A 355 43.64 2.90 17.50
CA GLU A 355 42.56 3.72 18.04
C GLU A 355 41.25 3.56 17.25
N ILE A 356 41.33 3.45 15.92
CA ILE A 356 40.14 3.23 15.06
C ILE A 356 39.62 1.81 15.24
N ALA A 357 40.52 0.82 15.29
CA ALA A 357 40.14 -0.58 15.54
C ALA A 357 39.46 -0.73 16.91
N GLN A 358 39.92 0.01 17.92
CA GLN A 358 39.30 0.04 19.25
C GLN A 358 37.91 0.69 19.20
N CYS A 359 37.77 1.85 18.55
CA CYS A 359 36.47 2.49 18.37
C CYS A 359 35.48 1.55 17.66
N LEU A 360 35.89 0.94 16.54
CA LEU A 360 35.05 -0.02 15.83
C LEU A 360 34.63 -1.19 16.74
N LYS A 361 35.53 -1.75 17.55
CA LYS A 361 35.18 -2.82 18.50
C LYS A 361 34.16 -2.38 19.54
N GLU A 362 34.23 -1.14 20.00
CA GLU A 362 33.32 -0.58 21.00
C GLU A 362 31.94 -0.26 20.41
N THR A 363 31.89 0.31 19.21
CA THR A 363 30.64 0.76 18.56
C THR A 363 29.91 -0.39 17.87
N VAL A 364 30.65 -1.22 17.12
CA VAL A 364 30.09 -2.31 16.29
C VAL A 364 30.01 -3.63 17.04
N GLY A 365 30.91 -3.84 18.00
CA GLY A 365 31.06 -5.09 18.72
C GLY A 365 32.06 -6.05 18.08
N GLU A 366 32.89 -6.66 18.92
CA GLU A 366 33.98 -7.55 18.50
C GLU A 366 33.49 -8.80 17.74
N GLU A 367 32.33 -9.35 18.10
CA GLU A 367 31.77 -10.53 17.44
C GLU A 367 31.33 -10.23 16.00
N VAL A 368 30.73 -9.06 15.76
CA VAL A 368 30.28 -8.63 14.43
C VAL A 368 31.49 -8.38 13.53
N LEU A 369 32.51 -7.69 14.04
CA LEU A 369 33.76 -7.45 13.31
C LEU A 369 34.48 -8.76 12.94
N GLN A 370 34.52 -9.74 13.83
CA GLN A 370 35.11 -11.06 13.54
C GLN A 370 34.36 -11.79 12.42
N LYS A 371 33.02 -11.75 12.43
CA LYS A 371 32.20 -12.35 11.37
C LYS A 371 32.44 -11.71 10.00
N ILE A 372 32.71 -10.40 9.97
CA ILE A 372 33.03 -9.69 8.73
C ILE A 372 34.43 -10.04 8.25
N GLN A 373 35.42 -10.08 9.15
CA GLN A 373 36.79 -10.50 8.84
C GLN A 373 36.85 -11.95 8.33
N SER A 374 36.07 -12.86 8.93
CA SER A 374 35.96 -14.24 8.45
C SER A 374 35.16 -14.38 7.16
N GLY A 375 34.50 -13.31 6.71
CA GLY A 375 33.65 -13.29 5.53
C GLY A 375 32.33 -14.03 5.66
N THR A 376 31.88 -14.21 6.90
CA THR A 376 30.61 -14.85 7.27
C THR A 376 29.49 -13.81 7.42
N LEU A 377 29.80 -12.51 7.41
CA LEU A 377 28.82 -11.42 7.45
C LEU A 377 29.24 -10.33 6.47
N MET A 378 28.28 -9.83 5.68
CA MET A 378 28.49 -8.71 4.76
C MET A 378 28.35 -7.37 5.50
N PRO A 379 29.21 -6.37 5.21
CA PRO A 379 29.09 -5.03 5.80
C PRO A 379 27.72 -4.39 5.49
N SER A 380 27.00 -3.97 6.52
CA SER A 380 25.73 -3.25 6.37
C SER A 380 25.96 -1.74 6.17
N ARG A 381 24.92 -1.02 5.75
CA ARG A 381 24.96 0.44 5.67
C ARG A 381 25.19 1.10 7.03
N GLU A 382 24.51 0.62 8.06
CA GLU A 382 24.64 1.08 9.45
C GLU A 382 26.08 0.91 9.97
N LEU A 383 26.73 -0.21 9.63
CA LEU A 383 28.14 -0.41 9.94
C LEU A 383 29.04 0.62 9.26
N GLY A 384 28.76 0.95 8.00
CA GLY A 384 29.50 1.98 7.26
C GLY A 384 29.40 3.36 7.92
N GLU A 385 28.26 3.67 8.54
CA GLU A 385 28.04 4.91 9.29
C GLU A 385 28.88 4.92 10.58
N HIS A 386 28.87 3.84 11.37
CA HIS A 386 29.74 3.73 12.56
C HIS A 386 31.23 3.79 12.23
N MET A 387 31.65 3.19 11.12
CA MET A 387 33.04 3.28 10.68
C MET A 387 33.41 4.72 10.33
N ARG A 388 32.53 5.42 9.62
CA ARG A 388 32.75 6.84 9.30
C ARG A 388 32.89 7.68 10.56
N GLU A 389 32.03 7.49 11.55
CA GLU A 389 32.10 8.19 12.84
C GLU A 389 33.43 7.94 13.55
N CYS A 390 33.90 6.68 13.62
CA CYS A 390 35.19 6.35 14.23
C CYS A 390 36.38 7.00 13.51
N PHE A 391 36.36 7.06 12.17
CA PHE A 391 37.40 7.75 11.40
C PHE A 391 37.34 9.27 11.59
N GLU A 392 36.15 9.86 11.60
CA GLU A 392 35.98 11.30 11.85
C GLU A 392 36.48 11.69 13.25
N GLU A 393 36.15 10.91 14.29
CA GLU A 393 36.63 11.15 15.65
C GLU A 393 38.16 11.01 15.74
N PHE A 394 38.73 9.99 15.09
CA PHE A 394 40.18 9.83 15.03
C PHE A 394 40.87 11.01 14.36
N MET A 395 40.35 11.47 13.21
CA MET A 395 40.90 12.62 12.49
C MET A 395 40.82 13.89 13.32
N GLN A 396 39.73 14.12 14.05
CA GLN A 396 39.61 15.25 14.97
C GLN A 396 40.63 15.18 16.11
N LYS A 397 40.86 14.00 16.71
CA LYS A 397 41.89 13.81 17.74
C LYS A 397 43.30 14.03 17.20
N GLN A 398 43.60 13.55 16.00
CA GLN A 398 44.88 13.79 15.34
C GLN A 398 45.11 15.27 15.07
N GLN A 399 44.08 15.98 14.61
CA GLN A 399 44.13 17.42 14.38
C GLN A 399 44.40 18.18 15.70
N GLN A 400 43.72 17.81 16.78
CA GLN A 400 43.93 18.41 18.11
C GLN A 400 45.34 18.11 18.66
N MET A 401 45.84 16.88 18.52
CA MET A 401 47.21 16.54 18.95
C MET A 401 48.25 17.32 18.16
N MET A 402 48.06 17.46 16.85
CA MET A 402 48.94 18.26 16.00
C MET A 402 48.91 19.73 16.43
N GLU A 403 47.71 20.29 16.66
CA GLU A 403 47.54 21.66 17.11
C GLU A 403 48.19 21.91 18.48
N GLN A 404 48.04 20.98 19.42
CA GLN A 404 48.67 21.08 20.74
C GLN A 404 50.20 21.03 20.63
N ARG A 405 50.75 20.06 19.89
CA ARG A 405 52.20 19.89 19.72
C ARG A 405 52.83 21.10 19.02
N MET A 406 52.06 21.72 18.14
CA MET A 406 52.41 22.96 17.46
C MET A 406 52.40 24.16 18.42
N GLN A 407 51.39 24.29 19.27
CA GLN A 407 51.37 25.30 20.34
C GLN A 407 52.55 25.12 21.30
N GLU A 408 52.94 23.87 21.61
CA GLU A 408 54.13 23.57 22.40
C GLU A 408 55.40 24.08 21.72
N CYS A 409 55.59 23.85 20.41
CA CYS A 409 56.72 24.40 19.66
C CYS A 409 56.73 25.94 19.69
N LEU A 410 55.57 26.59 19.51
CA LEU A 410 55.45 28.04 19.53
C LEU A 410 55.70 28.64 20.93
N ALA A 411 55.47 27.88 22.00
CA ALA A 411 55.76 28.29 23.37
C ALA A 411 57.25 28.20 23.75
N MET A 412 58.08 27.49 22.96
CA MET A 412 59.52 27.36 23.23
C MET A 412 60.29 28.67 22.99
N PRO A 413 61.49 28.84 23.59
CA PRO A 413 62.41 29.93 23.22
C PRO A 413 62.74 29.92 21.73
N CYS A 414 63.05 31.08 21.17
CA CYS A 414 63.22 31.27 19.73
C CYS A 414 64.26 30.33 19.08
N GLU A 415 65.37 30.04 19.76
CA GLU A 415 66.38 29.10 19.27
C GLU A 415 65.87 27.66 19.14
N GLN A 416 64.84 27.28 19.91
CA GLN A 416 64.29 25.92 19.97
C GLN A 416 62.97 25.78 19.18
N ALA A 417 62.21 26.88 19.05
CA ALA A 417 60.90 26.88 18.39
C ALA A 417 61.01 26.49 16.90
N PHE A 418 61.98 27.03 16.17
CA PHE A 418 62.17 26.72 14.75
C PHE A 418 62.62 25.28 14.52
N ALA A 419 63.55 24.77 15.34
CA ALA A 419 63.95 23.37 15.29
C ALA A 419 62.81 22.42 15.65
N CYS A 420 61.91 22.81 16.56
CA CYS A 420 60.71 22.04 16.90
C CYS A 420 59.73 21.98 15.72
N LEU A 421 59.46 23.13 15.08
CA LEU A 421 58.57 23.22 13.91
C LEU A 421 59.12 22.46 12.69
N GLU A 422 60.43 22.53 12.46
CA GLU A 422 61.11 21.82 11.35
C GLU A 422 61.06 20.28 11.52
N ASN A 423 61.00 19.80 12.77
CA ASN A 423 60.87 18.38 13.09
C ASN A 423 59.41 17.90 13.25
N MET A 424 58.43 18.74 12.93
CA MET A 424 57.03 18.31 12.87
C MET A 424 56.82 17.41 11.65
N PRO A 425 56.06 16.31 11.80
CA PRO A 425 55.70 15.49 10.64
C PRO A 425 54.86 16.35 9.69
N THR A 426 55.42 16.72 8.54
CA THR A 426 54.64 17.30 7.43
C THR A 426 53.67 16.22 7.00
N GLY A 427 52.40 16.40 7.34
CA GLY A 427 51.36 15.40 7.09
C GLY A 427 51.33 15.02 5.60
N GLY A 428 51.80 13.82 5.29
CA GLY A 428 51.36 13.14 4.07
C GLY A 428 49.89 12.84 4.26
N GLY A 429 49.02 13.66 3.66
CA GLY A 429 47.60 13.37 3.61
C GLY A 429 47.36 12.00 2.96
N PRO A 430 46.29 11.27 3.35
CA PRO A 430 45.91 10.06 2.66
C PRO A 430 45.63 10.40 1.20
N GLY A 431 46.18 9.61 0.28
CA GLY A 431 46.15 9.85 -1.15
C GLY A 431 44.75 10.12 -1.68
N GLU A 432 44.70 10.94 -2.72
CA GLU A 432 43.54 11.14 -3.59
C GLU A 432 43.01 9.77 -4.04
N GLY A 433 41.88 9.36 -3.46
CA GLY A 433 41.05 8.29 -4.01
C GLY A 433 40.30 8.80 -5.24
N PRO A 434 40.02 7.94 -6.24
CA PRO A 434 39.35 8.36 -7.45
C PRO A 434 37.86 8.59 -7.18
N GLY A 435 37.36 9.76 -7.60
CA GLY A 435 35.94 10.00 -7.83
C GLY A 435 35.14 10.53 -6.63
N LYS A 436 35.02 11.85 -6.54
CA LYS A 436 33.77 12.49 -6.13
C LYS A 436 33.42 13.58 -7.12
N GLY A 437 32.24 13.41 -7.71
CA GLY A 437 31.68 14.24 -8.75
C GLY A 437 31.42 15.69 -8.33
N GLU A 438 31.32 16.48 -9.37
CA GLU A 438 31.06 17.90 -9.41
C GLU A 438 29.74 18.26 -8.72
N GLY A 439 29.80 19.25 -7.84
CA GLY A 439 28.66 20.01 -7.34
C GLY A 439 29.12 21.47 -7.17
N PRO A 440 28.39 22.46 -7.72
CA PRO A 440 28.90 23.82 -7.84
C PRO A 440 28.67 24.60 -6.55
N GLY A 441 29.72 25.26 -6.06
CA GLY A 441 29.62 26.09 -4.85
C GLY A 441 30.93 26.67 -4.37
N GLU A 442 31.77 27.18 -5.27
CA GLU A 442 32.91 28.02 -4.86
C GLU A 442 32.39 29.41 -4.50
N GLY A 443 32.07 29.58 -3.21
CA GLY A 443 32.11 30.88 -2.58
C GLY A 443 33.57 31.19 -2.24
N GLU A 444 34.20 32.06 -3.02
CA GLU A 444 35.46 32.73 -2.65
C GLU A 444 35.20 33.57 -1.38
N GLY A 445 35.41 32.95 -0.21
CA GLY A 445 35.54 33.66 1.06
C GLY A 445 36.94 34.25 1.19
N PRO A 446 37.12 35.42 1.83
CA PRO A 446 38.43 36.02 2.05
C PRO A 446 39.14 35.22 3.16
N GLY A 447 39.82 34.14 2.77
CA GLY A 447 40.66 33.35 3.66
C GLY A 447 41.93 34.12 3.97
N GLY A 448 41.88 34.97 5.00
CA GLY A 448 43.10 35.43 5.66
C GLY A 448 43.92 34.24 6.17
N PRO A 449 45.22 34.42 6.45
CA PRO A 449 46.07 33.34 6.93
C PRO A 449 45.39 32.61 8.07
N SER A 450 45.40 31.28 8.02
CA SER A 450 44.82 30.42 9.05
C SER A 450 45.28 30.89 10.44
N GLY A 451 44.48 30.68 11.49
CA GLY A 451 44.88 31.08 12.85
C GLY A 451 46.26 30.56 13.26
N PHE A 452 46.70 29.49 12.62
CA PHE A 452 48.05 28.92 12.71
C PHE A 452 49.14 29.77 12.04
N GLU A 453 48.97 30.19 10.78
CA GLU A 453 49.93 31.05 10.08
C GLU A 453 50.13 32.37 10.85
N GLN A 454 49.07 32.90 11.43
CA GLN A 454 49.14 34.08 12.30
C GLN A 454 49.96 33.82 13.57
N ALA A 455 49.84 32.63 14.16
CA ALA A 455 50.58 32.25 15.37
C ALA A 455 52.08 32.01 15.08
N ILE A 456 52.43 31.42 13.94
CA ILE A 456 53.83 31.31 13.49
C ILE A 456 54.40 32.70 13.23
N GLN A 457 53.67 33.54 12.49
CA GLN A 457 54.12 34.88 12.15
C GLN A 457 54.37 35.73 13.40
N ALA A 458 53.45 35.70 14.37
CA ALA A 458 53.62 36.37 15.66
C ALA A 458 54.85 35.85 16.43
N LYS A 459 55.13 34.54 16.36
CA LYS A 459 56.34 33.96 16.96
C LYS A 459 57.61 34.46 16.27
N ILE A 460 57.65 34.45 14.94
CA ILE A 460 58.78 34.98 14.15
C ILE A 460 59.06 36.44 14.54
N GLU A 461 58.04 37.29 14.59
CA GLU A 461 58.17 38.69 14.97
C GLU A 461 58.71 38.88 16.39
N SER A 462 58.20 38.09 17.35
CA SER A 462 58.70 38.12 18.73
C SER A 462 60.18 37.73 18.82
N CYS A 463 60.62 36.76 18.02
CA CYS A 463 61.99 36.31 17.99
C CYS A 463 62.93 37.33 17.36
N VAL A 464 62.49 38.02 16.30
CA VAL A 464 63.26 39.10 15.66
C VAL A 464 63.52 40.25 16.64
N GLN A 465 62.55 40.59 17.49
CA GLN A 465 62.71 41.64 18.51
C GLN A 465 63.70 41.25 19.62
N GLU A 466 63.75 39.96 20.00
CA GLU A 466 64.64 39.45 21.05
C GLU A 466 66.13 39.47 20.63
N PHE A 467 66.40 39.37 19.31
CA PHE A 467 67.75 39.40 18.75
C PHE A 467 68.25 40.79 18.33
N GLN A 468 67.52 41.88 18.61
CA GLN A 468 68.05 43.24 18.40
C GLN A 468 69.09 43.57 19.49
N PRO A 469 70.39 43.73 19.16
CA PRO A 469 71.40 44.02 20.16
C PRO A 469 71.22 45.45 20.70
N GLN A 470 71.30 45.61 22.02
CA GLN A 470 71.37 46.91 22.68
C GLN A 470 72.48 47.78 22.06
N GLU A 471 72.10 48.99 21.67
CA GLU A 471 72.94 50.03 21.08
C GLU A 471 74.29 50.18 21.79
N SER A 472 75.39 49.83 21.11
CA SER A 472 76.71 50.36 21.41
C SER A 472 77.04 51.49 20.43
N GLN A 473 77.09 52.68 21.01
CA GLN A 473 77.60 53.94 20.51
C GLN A 473 78.87 53.85 19.63
N GLY A 474 78.84 54.57 18.50
CA GLY A 474 79.98 55.21 17.81
C GLY A 474 81.03 54.25 17.21
N PHE A 475 81.60 54.46 16.04
CA PHE A 475 81.89 55.64 15.22
C PHE A 475 82.45 55.08 13.87
N PRO A 476 82.98 55.89 12.93
CA PRO A 476 82.34 56.41 11.73
C PRO A 476 83.00 55.88 10.42
N GLY A 477 82.51 56.30 9.25
CA GLY A 477 83.35 56.47 8.07
C GLY A 477 82.74 55.99 6.75
N GLU A 478 82.30 56.97 5.96
CA GLU A 478 82.30 56.98 4.49
C GLU A 478 81.59 55.84 3.75
N PHE A 479 80.27 55.99 3.58
CA PHE A 479 79.63 55.61 2.32
C PHE A 479 78.84 56.80 1.77
N GLY A 480 79.08 57.06 0.48
CA GLY A 480 78.86 58.32 -0.19
C GLY A 480 77.40 58.76 -0.32
N SER A 481 77.26 60.05 -0.55
CA SER A 481 76.05 60.72 -0.99
C SER A 481 75.49 60.08 -2.28
N PRO A 482 74.16 60.12 -2.48
CA PRO A 482 73.49 59.54 -3.63
C PRO A 482 73.61 60.49 -4.84
N GLU A 483 74.80 60.54 -5.43
CA GLU A 483 75.05 61.18 -6.72
C GLU A 483 75.89 60.20 -7.54
N GLU A 484 75.23 59.21 -8.16
CA GLU A 484 75.68 58.49 -9.37
C GLU A 484 74.71 57.34 -9.67
N PHE A 485 73.51 57.69 -10.13
CA PHE A 485 72.81 56.83 -11.09
C PHE A 485 72.87 57.56 -12.42
N HIS A 486 73.70 57.03 -13.32
CA HIS A 486 73.90 57.55 -14.65
C HIS A 486 72.58 57.61 -15.42
N GLU A 487 72.39 58.73 -16.13
CA GLU A 487 71.46 58.91 -17.24
C GLU A 487 71.65 57.79 -18.29
N GLY A 488 70.94 56.68 -18.09
CA GLY A 488 70.65 55.69 -19.11
C GLY A 488 69.32 56.06 -19.76
N ALA A 489 69.37 56.45 -21.03
CA ALA A 489 68.21 56.93 -21.79
C ALA A 489 66.98 56.02 -21.66
N LEU A 490 65.85 56.62 -21.30
CA LEU A 490 64.53 56.00 -21.40
C LEU A 490 64.30 55.51 -22.84
N PRO A 491 63.72 54.31 -23.03
CA PRO A 491 63.30 53.86 -24.36
C PRO A 491 62.31 54.87 -24.97
N PRO A 492 62.37 55.13 -26.29
CA PRO A 492 61.53 56.14 -26.93
C PRO A 492 60.05 55.74 -26.80
N GLY A 493 59.27 56.57 -26.11
CA GLY A 493 57.84 56.33 -25.86
C GLY A 493 57.30 56.81 -24.50
N PHE A 494 58.19 57.09 -23.53
CA PHE A 494 57.81 57.43 -22.15
C PHE A 494 58.23 58.87 -21.74
N GLU A 495 58.08 59.84 -22.63
CA GLU A 495 58.33 61.25 -22.28
C GLU A 495 57.13 61.83 -21.51
N GLY A 496 57.20 61.82 -20.18
CA GLY A 496 56.25 62.53 -19.31
C GLY A 496 55.66 61.75 -18.13
N GLU A 497 56.00 60.46 -17.99
CA GLU A 497 55.48 59.62 -16.89
C GLU A 497 56.50 59.47 -15.75
N SER A 498 56.01 59.38 -14.51
CA SER A 498 56.87 59.26 -13.33
C SER A 498 57.52 57.87 -13.27
N PRO A 499 58.71 57.72 -12.65
CA PRO A 499 59.34 56.40 -12.48
C PRO A 499 58.43 55.36 -11.81
N GLU A 500 57.57 55.80 -10.88
CA GLU A 500 56.59 54.94 -10.19
C GLU A 500 55.47 54.46 -11.13
N ASP A 501 55.06 55.28 -12.10
CA ASP A 501 54.06 54.89 -13.10
C ASP A 501 54.64 53.91 -14.13
N ILE A 502 55.92 54.08 -14.49
CA ILE A 502 56.63 53.15 -15.39
C ILE A 502 56.76 51.77 -14.72
N GLU A 503 57.12 51.73 -13.44
CA GLU A 503 57.22 50.47 -12.69
C GLU A 503 55.86 49.77 -12.54
N ARG A 504 54.79 50.53 -12.29
CA ARG A 504 53.41 49.99 -12.26
C ARG A 504 52.98 49.41 -13.61
N MET A 505 53.30 50.08 -14.72
CA MET A 505 52.99 49.57 -16.06
C MET A 505 53.75 48.29 -16.40
N PHE A 506 55.02 48.17 -15.99
CA PHE A 506 55.77 46.93 -16.18
C PHE A 506 55.18 45.78 -15.35
N GLN A 507 54.79 46.04 -14.10
CA GLN A 507 54.13 45.04 -13.25
C GLN A 507 52.77 44.60 -13.83
N GLU A 508 51.94 45.54 -14.28
CA GLU A 508 50.65 45.24 -14.92
C GLU A 508 50.84 44.44 -16.22
N GLN A 509 51.87 44.74 -16.99
CA GLN A 509 52.15 44.05 -18.25
C GLN A 509 52.69 42.63 -18.02
N GLU A 510 53.49 42.42 -16.97
CA GLU A 510 53.99 41.10 -16.58
C GLU A 510 52.86 40.24 -15.99
N GLU A 511 51.98 40.82 -15.18
CA GLU A 511 50.79 40.17 -14.64
C GLU A 511 49.82 39.74 -15.75
N GLN A 512 49.57 40.60 -16.75
CA GLN A 512 48.77 40.24 -17.91
C GLN A 512 49.40 39.09 -18.71
N ARG A 513 50.73 39.05 -18.83
CA ARG A 513 51.42 37.98 -19.55
C ARG A 513 51.32 36.65 -18.83
N ILE A 514 51.47 36.66 -17.51
CA ILE A 514 51.30 35.45 -16.67
C ILE A 514 49.86 34.95 -16.76
N ARG A 515 48.88 35.85 -16.70
CA ARG A 515 47.46 35.50 -16.82
C ARG A 515 47.14 34.85 -18.18
N GLN A 516 47.66 35.40 -19.27
CA GLN A 516 47.49 34.82 -20.61
C GLN A 516 48.17 33.46 -20.77
N GLN A 517 49.36 33.27 -20.18
CA GLN A 517 50.00 31.96 -20.19
C GLN A 517 49.17 30.91 -19.45
N PHE A 518 48.66 31.25 -18.28
CA PHE A 518 47.84 30.34 -17.49
C PHE A 518 46.54 29.97 -18.20
N GLU A 519 45.89 30.95 -18.84
CA GLU A 519 44.66 30.73 -19.61
C GLU A 519 44.90 29.80 -20.82
N GLN A 520 46.04 29.96 -21.52
CA GLN A 520 46.42 29.08 -22.62
C GLN A 520 46.78 27.66 -22.16
N GLU A 521 47.48 27.52 -21.04
CA GLU A 521 47.81 26.21 -20.47
C GLU A 521 46.53 25.48 -20.02
N PHE A 522 45.61 26.20 -19.39
CA PHE A 522 44.32 25.66 -18.97
C PHE A 522 43.46 25.21 -20.18
N GLU A 523 43.35 26.03 -21.23
CA GLU A 523 42.62 25.64 -22.45
C GLU A 523 43.23 24.42 -23.14
N GLN A 524 44.57 24.31 -23.19
CA GLN A 524 45.24 23.13 -23.76
C GLN A 524 44.97 21.87 -22.94
N GLN A 525 45.01 21.97 -21.62
CA GLN A 525 44.78 20.84 -20.72
C GLN A 525 43.33 20.35 -20.82
N PHE A 526 42.38 21.29 -20.85
CA PHE A 526 40.97 20.99 -21.02
C PHE A 526 40.67 20.34 -22.39
N GLN A 527 41.27 20.83 -23.48
CA GLN A 527 41.11 20.20 -24.79
C GLN A 527 41.68 18.77 -24.83
N GLN A 528 42.83 18.53 -24.20
CA GLN A 528 43.43 17.19 -24.17
C GLN A 528 42.58 16.18 -23.39
N GLU A 529 42.01 16.57 -22.25
CA GLU A 529 41.11 15.69 -21.49
C GLU A 529 39.81 15.42 -22.25
N PHE A 530 39.23 16.45 -22.87
CA PHE A 530 37.98 16.32 -23.62
C PHE A 530 38.14 15.44 -24.87
N GLU A 531 39.25 15.58 -25.62
CA GLU A 531 39.56 14.72 -26.76
C GLU A 531 39.87 13.27 -26.32
N GLY A 532 40.54 13.09 -25.17
CA GLY A 532 40.82 11.76 -24.60
C GLY A 532 39.54 10.99 -24.25
N GLN A 533 38.60 11.64 -23.56
CA GLN A 533 37.32 11.03 -23.21
C GLN A 533 36.46 10.68 -24.44
N PHE A 534 36.50 11.51 -25.48
CA PHE A 534 35.75 11.25 -26.71
C PHE A 534 36.33 10.07 -27.52
N GLN A 535 37.65 9.92 -27.53
CA GLN A 535 38.31 8.76 -28.16
C GLN A 535 38.06 7.46 -27.39
N GLU A 536 38.04 7.48 -26.06
CA GLU A 536 37.69 6.29 -25.26
C GLU A 536 36.25 5.84 -25.51
N GLN A 537 35.29 6.77 -25.61
CA GLN A 537 33.90 6.43 -25.93
C GLN A 537 33.74 5.88 -27.36
N GLN A 538 34.47 6.41 -28.35
CA GLN A 538 34.44 5.86 -29.71
C GLN A 538 35.06 4.45 -29.77
N GLN A 539 36.16 4.20 -29.06
CA GLN A 539 36.75 2.86 -29.01
C GLN A 539 35.86 1.83 -28.30
N GLN A 540 35.05 2.25 -27.32
CA GLN A 540 34.03 1.39 -26.71
C GLN A 540 32.83 1.13 -27.62
N GLN A 541 32.52 2.01 -28.57
CA GLN A 541 31.43 1.83 -29.54
C GLN A 541 31.86 1.09 -30.82
N GLU A 542 33.14 1.07 -31.17
CA GLU A 542 33.68 0.40 -32.37
C GLU A 542 34.28 -1.00 -32.11
N ALA A 543 34.03 -1.62 -30.96
CA ALA A 543 34.37 -3.02 -30.77
C ALA A 543 33.62 -3.88 -31.83
N PRO A 544 34.33 -4.65 -32.68
CA PRO A 544 33.68 -5.33 -33.80
C PRO A 544 32.77 -6.46 -33.29
N ALA A 545 31.47 -6.30 -33.49
CA ALA A 545 30.52 -7.40 -33.60
C ALA A 545 30.86 -8.22 -34.87
N GLY A 546 31.87 -9.07 -34.75
CA GLY A 546 32.50 -9.74 -35.88
C GLY A 546 32.96 -11.17 -35.57
N GLY A 547 32.08 -11.96 -34.95
CA GLY A 547 32.23 -13.42 -34.86
C GLY A 547 31.10 -14.09 -35.63
N SER A 548 31.27 -14.30 -36.93
CA SER A 548 30.35 -15.10 -37.74
C SER A 548 30.27 -16.51 -37.18
N VAL A 549 29.05 -17.03 -36.96
CA VAL A 549 28.75 -18.41 -36.55
C VAL A 549 29.38 -19.46 -37.49
N ILE A 550 29.84 -19.04 -38.67
CA ILE A 550 30.49 -19.90 -39.67
C ILE A 550 31.95 -20.24 -39.30
N ASP A 551 32.68 -19.36 -38.60
CA ASP A 551 34.10 -19.60 -38.28
C ASP A 551 34.31 -20.59 -37.13
N ALA A 552 33.35 -20.70 -36.20
CA ALA A 552 33.35 -21.72 -35.16
C ALA A 552 33.10 -23.14 -35.71
N PHE A 553 32.37 -23.26 -36.83
CA PHE A 553 32.08 -24.56 -37.46
C PHE A 553 33.27 -25.12 -38.26
N LEU A 554 34.13 -24.26 -38.81
CA LEU A 554 35.30 -24.68 -39.58
C LEU A 554 36.43 -25.23 -38.70
N TYR A 555 36.61 -24.72 -37.47
CA TYR A 555 37.64 -25.22 -36.55
C TYR A 555 37.31 -26.59 -35.92
N LEU A 556 36.03 -26.96 -35.83
CA LEU A 556 35.59 -28.25 -35.26
C LEU A 556 35.61 -29.42 -36.27
N LEU A 557 35.62 -29.14 -37.58
CA LEU A 557 35.58 -30.19 -38.62
C LEU A 557 36.97 -30.59 -39.18
N LEU A 558 38.03 -29.84 -38.90
CA LEU A 558 39.39 -30.15 -39.37
C LEU A 558 40.06 -31.41 -38.79
N PRO A 559 39.65 -32.03 -37.65
CA PRO A 559 40.24 -33.30 -37.21
C PRO A 559 39.58 -34.56 -37.80
N LEU A 560 38.52 -34.45 -38.60
CA LEU A 560 37.73 -35.61 -39.08
C LEU A 560 37.91 -35.95 -40.57
N LEU A 561 38.84 -35.30 -41.26
CA LEU A 561 39.22 -35.72 -42.62
C LEU A 561 40.29 -36.82 -42.56
N PRO A 562 40.05 -38.00 -43.16
CA PRO A 562 41.07 -39.05 -43.26
C PRO A 562 42.22 -38.57 -44.16
N LYS A 563 43.46 -38.92 -43.78
CA LYS A 563 44.65 -38.75 -44.61
C LYS A 563 44.59 -39.59 -45.88
#